data_AF-A0A7D6J6L7-F1
#
_entry.id   AF-A0A7D6J6L7-F1
#
_cell.length_a   1.000
_cell.length_b   1.000
_cell.length_c   1.000
_cell.angle_alpha   90.00
_cell.angle_beta   90.00
_cell.angle_gamma   90.00
#
_symmetry.space_group_name_H-M   'P 1'
#
loop_
_entity.id
_entity.type
_entity.pdbx_description
1 polymer ?
#
loop_
_entity_poly.entity_id
_entity_poly.type
_entity_poly.pdbx_seq_one_letter_code
_entity_poly.pdbx_strand_id
1 'polypeptide(L)' 'MSRDPLVVGNVVGDVLDQFIRTATMRVIYNNKDVTNGSDLKPSMVVKEPRVEISGR' A
#
# COMPACT_ATOMS: atom_id res chain seq x y z
N MET A 1 -20.16 6.22 1.69
CA MET A 1 -19.41 5.48 0.65
C MET A 1 -17.93 5.78 0.86
N SER A 2 -17.15 4.85 1.41
CA SER A 2 -15.70 5.04 1.54
C SER A 2 -15.08 4.93 0.14
N ARG A 3 -14.47 6.01 -0.35
CA ARG A 3 -13.86 6.05 -1.69
C ARG A 3 -12.53 5.27 -1.63
N ASP A 4 -12.26 4.43 -2.63
CA ASP A 4 -11.05 3.61 -2.63
C ASP A 4 -9.79 4.51 -2.63
N PRO A 5 -8.89 4.39 -1.64
CA PRO A 5 -7.74 5.28 -1.52
C PRO A 5 -6.80 5.22 -2.73
N LEU A 6 -6.71 4.09 -3.44
CA LEU A 6 -5.90 3.99 -4.66
C LEU A 6 -6.49 4.78 -5.83
N VAL A 7 -7.82 4.96 -5.85
CA VAL A 7 -8.52 5.81 -6.82
C VAL A 7 -8.44 7.28 -6.40
N VAL A 8 -8.53 7.58 -5.09
CA VAL A 8 -8.37 8.96 -4.58
C VAL A 8 -6.97 9.49 -4.86
N GLY A 9 -5.94 8.66 -4.68
CA GLY A 9 -4.55 9.01 -4.95
C GLY A 9 -4.14 8.89 -6.42
N ASN A 10 -5.07 8.65 -7.35
CA ASN A 10 -4.84 8.44 -8.79
C ASN A 10 -3.89 7.29 -9.16
N VAL A 11 -3.52 6.43 -8.21
CA VAL A 11 -2.67 5.24 -8.47
C VAL A 11 -3.38 4.29 -9.44
N VAL A 12 -4.67 4.06 -9.23
CA VAL A 12 -5.54 3.44 -10.24
C VAL A 12 -5.88 4.52 -11.27
N GLY A 13 -5.50 4.29 -12.52
CA GLY A 13 -5.52 5.27 -13.61
C GLY A 13 -4.11 5.60 -14.09
N ASP A 14 -3.25 6.14 -13.20
CA ASP A 14 -1.90 6.57 -13.59
C ASP A 14 -0.90 5.41 -13.64
N VAL A 15 -1.03 4.42 -12.75
CA VAL A 15 -0.07 3.31 -12.58
C VAL A 15 -0.69 1.94 -12.83
N LEU A 16 -1.93 1.74 -12.40
CA LEU A 16 -2.63 0.46 -12.47
C LEU A 16 -4.00 0.62 -13.13
N ASP A 17 -4.45 -0.40 -13.85
CA ASP A 17 -5.85 -0.52 -14.26
C ASP A 17 -6.75 -0.84 -13.06
N GLN A 18 -8.06 -0.60 -13.24
CA GLN A 18 -9.05 -0.95 -12.22
C GLN A 18 -9.05 -2.47 -11.98
N PHE A 19 -9.03 -2.87 -10.71
CA PHE A 19 -8.94 -4.28 -10.31
C PHE A 19 -9.80 -4.59 -9.08
N ILE A 20 -10.06 -5.88 -8.86
CA ILE A 20 -10.68 -6.40 -7.64
C ILE A 20 -9.58 -6.95 -6.74
N ARG A 21 -9.52 -6.48 -5.50
CA ARG A 21 -8.57 -7.00 -4.50
C ARG A 21 -8.91 -8.44 -4.12
N THR A 22 -8.03 -9.39 -4.45
CA THR A 22 -8.18 -10.83 -4.14
C THR A 22 -7.18 -11.35 -3.10
N ALA A 23 -6.15 -10.56 -2.78
CA ALA A 23 -5.15 -10.86 -1.77
C ALA A 23 -4.91 -9.65 -0.88
N THR A 24 -4.51 -9.92 0.36
CA THR A 24 -4.06 -8.92 1.32
C THR A 24 -2.54 -8.86 1.27
N MET A 25 -2.01 -7.65 1.05
CA MET A 25 -0.58 -7.37 1.15
C MET A 25 -0.35 -6.41 2.32
N ARG A 26 0.57 -6.77 3.22
CA ARG A 26 0.98 -5.97 4.36
C ARG A 26 2.46 -5.64 4.22
N VAL A 27 2.76 -4.35 4.22
CA VAL A 27 4.14 -3.83 4.10
C VAL A 27 4.51 -3.16 5.41
N ILE A 28 5.62 -3.59 6.01
CA ILE A 28 6.04 -3.20 7.35
C ILE A 28 7.44 -2.60 7.30
N TYR A 29 7.58 -1.34 7.68
CA TYR A 29 8.87 -0.69 7.94
C TYR A 29 9.01 -0.39 9.43
N ASN A 30 10.13 -0.81 10.05
CA ASN A 30 10.42 -0.55 11.47
C ASN A 30 9.24 -0.87 12.41
N ASN A 31 8.62 -2.05 12.22
CA ASN A 31 7.44 -2.52 12.96
C ASN A 31 6.18 -1.65 12.82
N LYS A 32 6.09 -0.81 11.80
CA LYS A 32 4.89 -0.03 11.46
C LYS A 32 4.34 -0.46 10.11
N ASP A 33 3.03 -0.64 10.07
CA ASP A 33 2.29 -0.93 8.85
C ASP A 33 2.20 0.32 7.97
N VAL A 34 2.48 0.14 6.69
CA VAL A 34 2.22 1.15 5.66
C VAL A 34 0.78 1.03 5.21
N THR A 35 0.07 2.15 5.19
CA THR A 35 -1.27 2.25 4.59
C THR A 35 -1.24 3.21 3.40
N ASN A 36 -2.19 3.07 2.48
CA ASN A 36 -2.29 3.95 1.30
C ASN A 36 -2.42 5.41 1.74
N GLY A 37 -1.51 6.26 1.26
CA GLY A 37 -1.45 7.68 1.62
C GLY A 37 -0.65 7.99 2.89
N SER A 38 0.03 7.02 3.51
CA SER A 38 0.95 7.29 4.61
C SER A 38 2.19 8.08 4.16
N ASP A 39 2.48 9.18 4.83
CA ASP A 39 3.75 9.88 4.68
C ASP A 39 4.87 9.14 5.41
N LEU A 40 5.89 8.71 4.68
CA LEU A 40 7.06 8.02 5.22
C LEU A 40 8.28 8.92 5.15
N LYS A 41 8.95 9.12 6.29
CA LYS A 41 10.24 9.83 6.31
C LYS A 41 11.28 9.02 5.54
N PRO A 42 12.18 9.65 4.77
CA PRO A 42 13.25 8.92 4.06
C PRO A 42 14.07 8.01 4.97
N SER A 43 14.33 8.44 6.21
CA SER A 43 15.04 7.64 7.21
C SER A 43 14.33 6.35 7.63
N MET A 44 13.01 6.24 7.42
CA MET A 44 12.23 5.04 7.73
C MET A 44 12.31 3.96 6.65
N VAL A 45 12.58 4.36 5.41
CA VAL A 45 12.55 3.48 4.22
C VAL A 45 13.95 3.16 3.68
N VAL A 46 14.99 3.43 4.48
CA VAL A 46 16.39 3.17 4.09
C VAL A 46 16.66 1.67 3.93
N LYS A 47 16.01 0.84 4.75
CA LYS A 47 16.12 -0.63 4.70
C LYS A 47 14.88 -1.22 4.06
N GLU A 48 15.02 -2.38 3.44
CA GLU A 48 13.88 -3.10 2.86
C GLU A 48 12.78 -3.41 3.89
N PRO A 49 11.50 -3.37 3.50
CA PRO A 49 10.40 -3.69 4.39
C PRO A 49 10.22 -5.20 4.53
N ARG A 50 9.56 -5.62 5.62
CA ARG A 50 8.94 -6.94 5.66
C ARG A 50 7.62 -6.88 4.89
N VAL A 51 7.44 -7.82 3.97
CA VAL A 51 6.20 -7.95 3.19
C VAL A 51 5.55 -9.27 3.50
N GLU A 52 4.27 -9.22 3.86
CA GLU A 52 3.42 -10.40 4.06
C GLU A 52 2.30 -10.38 3.03
N ILE A 53 2.10 -11.52 2.36
CA ILE A 53 1.04 -11.70 1.38
C ILE A 53 0.16 -12.84 1.84
N SER A 54 -1.15 -12.64 1.82
CA SER A 54 -2.14 -13.67 2.13
C SER A 54 -3.24 -13.62 1.08
N GLY A 55 -3.38 -14.71 0.34
CA GLY A 55 -4.43 -14.88 -0.66
C GLY A 55 -5.66 -15.59 -0.08
N ARG A 56 -6.74 -15.55 -0.86
CA ARG A 56 -7.87 -16.49 -0.71
C ARG A 56 -7.60 -17.76 -1.51
#